data_AF-A0A9D9Q2A2-F1
#
_entry.id   AF-A0A9D9Q2A2-F1
#
_cell.length_a   1.000
_cell.length_b   1.000
_cell.length_c   1.000
_cell.angle_alpha   90.00
_cell.angle_beta   90.00
_cell.angle_gamma   90.00
#
_symmetry.space_group_name_H-M   'P 1'
#
loop_
_entity.id
_entity.type
_entity.pdbx_description
1 polymer ?
#
loop_
_entity_poly.entity_id
_entity_poly.type
_entity_poly.pdbx_seq_one_letter_code
_entity_poly.pdbx_strand_id
1 'polypeptide(L)'
;MLLVLAVIDLVSSIDTERSPSVGPHRTGVSGNETIGVVPIGIPLIMGPAALTTILVLVDTYGYVVTVGSLLANLLLVWAVFTSAGTMTRVMGRAGSRAVSRVAALFLAGIAVMMIRSGIQSMLRM
;
A
#
# COMPACT_ATOMS: atom_id res chain seq x y z
N MET A 1 -14.24 -24.05 4.00
CA MET A 1 -13.46 -25.12 4.66
C MET A 1 -12.10 -25.36 4.01
N LEU A 2 -11.97 -25.47 2.68
CA LEU A 2 -10.66 -25.63 2.01
C LEU A 2 -9.64 -24.51 2.32
N LEU A 3 -10.11 -23.25 2.40
CA LEU A 3 -9.26 -22.11 2.76
C LEU A 3 -8.72 -22.22 4.20
N VAL A 4 -9.55 -22.70 5.14
CA VAL A 4 -9.15 -22.89 6.54
C VAL A 4 -8.08 -23.98 6.65
N LEU A 5 -8.21 -25.07 5.88
CA LEU A 5 -7.18 -26.12 5.85
C LEU A 5 -5.87 -25.64 5.21
N ALA A 6 -5.93 -24.84 4.14
CA ALA A 6 -4.73 -24.28 3.52
C ALA A 6 -3.97 -23.31 4.45
N VAL A 7 -4.70 -22.54 5.28
CA VAL A 7 -4.10 -21.64 6.29
C VAL A 7 -3.46 -22.41 7.44
N ILE A 8 -4.08 -23.51 7.90
CA ILE A 8 -3.54 -24.35 8.98
C ILE A 8 -2.29 -25.10 8.50
N ASP A 9 -2.30 -25.63 7.28
CA ASP A 9 -1.15 -26.31 6.68
C ASP A 9 0.05 -25.37 6.55
N LEU A 10 -0.19 -24.15 6.04
CA LEU A 10 0.83 -23.11 5.91
C LEU A 10 1.43 -22.70 7.26
N VAL A 11 0.61 -22.52 8.30
CA VAL A 11 1.08 -22.20 9.66
C VAL A 11 1.88 -23.35 10.29
N SER A 12 1.46 -24.59 10.07
CA SER A 12 2.14 -25.77 10.64
C SER A 12 3.48 -26.09 9.97
N SER A 13 3.61 -25.75 8.69
CA SER A 13 4.83 -25.99 7.92
C SER A 13 6.03 -25.13 8.36
N ILE A 14 5.79 -24.02 9.06
CA ILE A 14 6.83 -23.10 9.57
C ILE A 14 7.63 -23.72 10.73
N ASP A 15 7.03 -24.64 11.49
CA ASP A 15 7.68 -25.22 12.68
C ASP A 15 8.61 -26.41 12.37
N THR A 16 8.58 -26.97 11.16
CA THR A 16 9.26 -28.23 10.83
C THR A 16 10.71 -28.05 10.34
N GLU A 17 11.16 -26.84 9.98
CA GLU A 17 12.51 -26.58 9.46
C GLU A 17 13.57 -26.20 10.53
N ARG A 18 13.39 -26.61 11.80
CA ARG A 18 14.43 -26.51 12.84
C ARG A 18 15.14 -27.84 13.09
N SER A 19 15.80 -28.39 12.08
CA SER A 19 16.82 -29.44 12.30
C SER A 19 18.19 -29.00 11.77
N PRO A 20 19.18 -28.75 12.65
CA PRO A 20 20.46 -28.19 12.26
C PRO A 20 21.39 -29.29 11.74
N SER A 21 21.71 -29.26 10.46
CA SER A 21 22.85 -30.02 9.91
C SER A 21 23.99 -29.06 9.64
N VAL A 22 24.98 -29.06 10.54
CA VAL A 22 26.22 -28.27 10.47
C VAL A 22 27.20 -28.94 9.49
N GLY A 23 27.66 -28.19 8.48
CA GLY A 23 28.76 -28.56 7.58
C GLY A 23 29.47 -27.30 7.04
N PRO A 24 30.80 -27.29 6.89
CA PRO A 24 31.55 -26.05 6.69
C PRO A 24 31.68 -25.64 5.21
N HIS A 25 31.47 -24.34 4.97
CA HIS A 25 32.03 -23.50 3.91
C HIS A 25 31.71 -23.82 2.44
N ARG A 26 30.73 -23.08 1.88
CA ARG A 26 30.80 -22.55 0.51
C ARG A 26 30.25 -21.12 0.49
N THR A 27 31.10 -20.19 0.08
CA THR A 27 30.72 -18.86 -0.41
C THR A 27 29.88 -19.04 -1.68
N GLY A 28 28.56 -19.12 -1.50
CA GLY A 28 27.58 -19.12 -2.56
C GLY A 28 26.46 -18.19 -2.15
N VAL A 29 26.18 -17.19 -2.98
CA VAL A 29 24.97 -16.39 -2.87
C VAL A 29 23.80 -17.30 -3.23
N SER A 30 23.32 -18.06 -2.24
CA SER A 30 22.04 -18.75 -2.25
C SER A 30 21.01 -17.70 -1.80
N GLY A 31 20.01 -17.27 -2.56
CA GLY A 31 19.33 -17.95 -3.66
C GLY A 31 18.09 -18.72 -3.22
N ASN A 32 17.60 -18.55 -1.98
CA ASN A 32 16.29 -18.97 -1.44
C ASN A 32 16.29 -18.49 0.03
N GLU A 33 15.57 -17.45 0.45
CA GLU A 33 14.45 -17.56 1.41
C GLU A 33 13.95 -16.13 1.77
N THR A 34 13.61 -15.32 0.77
CA THR A 34 12.98 -13.98 1.02
C THR A 34 11.74 -13.75 0.14
N ILE A 35 11.20 -14.84 -0.43
CA ILE A 35 10.11 -14.82 -1.40
C ILE A 35 8.78 -14.30 -0.81
N GLY A 36 8.66 -14.17 0.52
CA GLY A 36 7.48 -13.59 1.18
C GLY A 36 7.47 -12.06 1.35
N VAL A 37 8.62 -11.37 1.26
CA VAL A 37 8.69 -9.91 1.53
C VAL A 37 8.42 -9.10 0.25
N VAL A 38 8.74 -9.65 -0.91
CA VAL A 38 8.84 -8.91 -2.18
C VAL A 38 7.51 -8.78 -2.98
N PRO A 39 6.49 -9.66 -2.88
CA PRO A 39 5.28 -9.46 -3.69
C PRO A 39 4.29 -8.44 -3.11
N ILE A 40 4.23 -8.25 -1.79
CA ILE A 40 3.26 -7.33 -1.13
C ILE A 40 3.92 -6.03 -0.65
N GLY A 41 5.23 -6.05 -0.38
CA GLY A 41 5.95 -4.85 0.07
C GLY A 41 5.94 -3.73 -0.95
N ILE A 42 6.20 -4.03 -2.23
CA ILE A 42 6.21 -3.03 -3.31
C ILE A 42 4.82 -2.38 -3.48
N PRO A 43 3.72 -3.15 -3.58
CA PRO A 43 2.39 -2.56 -3.60
C PRO A 43 2.09 -1.70 -2.35
N LEU A 44 2.48 -2.17 -1.15
CA LEU A 44 2.23 -1.43 0.09
C LEU A 44 2.98 -0.09 0.14
N ILE A 45 4.22 -0.03 -0.40
CA ILE A 45 5.00 1.21 -0.55
C ILE A 45 4.28 2.21 -1.46
N MET A 46 3.61 1.72 -2.51
CA MET A 46 2.81 2.56 -3.43
C MET A 46 1.55 3.14 -2.78
N GLY A 47 1.10 2.54 -1.67
CA GLY A 47 -0.13 2.89 -0.98
C GLY A 47 -1.33 2.08 -1.50
N PRO A 48 -2.11 1.44 -0.61
CA PRO A 48 -3.22 0.56 -1.01
C PRO A 48 -4.33 1.29 -1.77
N ALA A 49 -4.53 2.59 -1.50
CA ALA A 49 -5.50 3.41 -2.23
C ALA A 49 -5.12 3.58 -3.71
N ALA A 50 -3.85 3.87 -3.99
CA ALA A 50 -3.36 4.05 -5.35
C ALA A 50 -3.46 2.74 -6.16
N LEU A 51 -3.16 1.60 -5.53
CA LEU A 51 -3.34 0.28 -6.15
C LEU A 51 -4.79 0.04 -6.54
N THR A 52 -5.73 0.27 -5.63
CA THR A 52 -7.16 0.09 -5.90
C THR A 52 -7.60 0.98 -7.06
N THR A 53 -7.14 2.24 -7.10
CA THR A 53 -7.44 3.15 -8.20
C THR A 53 -6.92 2.62 -9.53
N ILE A 54 -5.65 2.18 -9.59
CA ILE A 54 -5.07 1.63 -10.83
C ILE A 54 -5.83 0.38 -11.28
N LEU A 55 -6.18 -0.52 -10.37
CA LEU A 55 -6.94 -1.74 -10.68
C LEU A 55 -8.31 -1.42 -11.30
N VAL A 56 -9.07 -0.50 -10.70
CA VAL A 56 -10.37 -0.07 -11.23
C VAL A 56 -10.21 0.61 -12.59
N LEU A 57 -9.15 1.41 -12.77
CA LEU A 57 -8.91 2.14 -14.01
C LEU A 57 -8.50 1.21 -15.16
N VAL A 58 -7.68 0.19 -14.89
CA VAL A 58 -7.34 -0.86 -15.86
C VAL A 58 -8.59 -1.62 -16.30
N ASP A 59 -9.44 -1.99 -15.36
CA ASP A 59 -10.68 -2.72 -15.65
C ASP A 59 -11.67 -1.90 -16.49
N THR A 60 -11.76 -0.59 -16.21
CA THR A 60 -12.74 0.30 -16.87
C THR A 60 -12.26 0.85 -18.22
N TYR A 61 -10.99 1.24 -18.34
CA TYR A 61 -10.47 2.01 -19.49
C TYR A 61 -9.34 1.32 -20.25
N GLY A 62 -8.92 0.13 -19.80
CA GLY A 62 -7.82 -0.62 -20.39
C GLY A 62 -6.43 -0.07 -20.03
N TYR A 63 -5.40 -0.77 -20.49
CA TYR A 63 -4.03 -0.58 -20.03
C TYR A 63 -3.42 0.76 -20.47
N VAL A 64 -3.66 1.17 -21.73
CA VAL A 64 -3.02 2.34 -22.34
C VAL A 64 -3.43 3.64 -21.65
N VAL A 65 -4.73 3.83 -21.44
CA VAL A 65 -5.28 5.03 -20.78
C VAL A 65 -4.86 5.09 -19.31
N THR A 66 -4.81 3.92 -18.66
CA THR A 66 -4.43 3.83 -17.25
C THR A 66 -2.96 4.19 -17.02
N VAL A 67 -2.05 3.64 -17.84
CA VAL A 67 -0.62 3.97 -17.76
C VAL A 67 -0.39 5.45 -18.08
N GLY A 68 -1.09 6.01 -19.08
CA GLY A 68 -1.03 7.44 -19.38
C GLY A 68 -1.46 8.32 -18.20
N SER A 69 -2.57 7.95 -17.54
CA SER A 69 -3.10 8.66 -16.36
C SER A 69 -2.16 8.56 -15.15
N LEU A 70 -1.56 7.38 -14.95
CA LEU A 70 -0.57 7.16 -13.89
C LEU A 70 0.67 8.04 -14.10
N LEU A 71 1.21 8.06 -15.32
CA LEU A 71 2.38 8.90 -15.66
C LEU A 71 2.07 10.39 -15.48
N ALA A 72 0.88 10.84 -15.91
CA ALA A 72 0.44 12.22 -15.72
C ALA A 72 0.31 12.58 -14.23
N ASN A 73 -0.25 11.67 -13.40
CA ASN A 73 -0.34 11.86 -11.96
C ASN A 73 1.05 11.96 -11.32
N LEU A 74 1.97 11.08 -11.71
CA LEU A 74 3.34 11.07 -11.19
C LEU A 74 4.09 12.36 -11.57
N LEU A 75 3.88 12.87 -12.79
CA LEU A 75 4.44 14.14 -13.24
C LEU A 75 3.91 15.32 -12.41
N LEU A 76 2.61 15.31 -12.09
CA LEU A 76 1.99 16.33 -11.25
C LEU A 76 2.55 16.28 -9.83
N VAL A 77 2.65 15.08 -9.23
CA VAL A 77 3.27 14.89 -7.91
C VAL A 77 4.71 15.39 -7.93
N TRP A 78 5.48 15.05 -8.96
CA TRP A 78 6.85 15.51 -9.12
C TRP A 78 6.94 17.05 -9.18
N ALA A 79 6.11 17.71 -10.01
CA ALA A 79 6.08 19.17 -10.12
C ALA A 79 5.74 19.86 -8.78
N VAL A 80 4.82 19.30 -8.01
CA VAL A 80 4.45 19.77 -6.67
C VAL A 80 5.62 19.58 -5.69
N PHE A 81 6.29 18.42 -5.73
CA PHE A 81 7.44 18.13 -4.89
C PHE A 81 8.65 19.02 -5.21
N THR A 82 8.93 19.30 -6.48
CA THR A 82 9.98 20.24 -6.87
C THR A 82 9.69 21.64 -6.31
N SER A 83 8.41 22.03 -6.26
CA SER A 83 7.97 23.30 -5.66
C SER A 83 7.90 23.25 -4.13
N ALA A 84 8.15 22.10 -3.49
CA ALA A 84 8.03 21.93 -2.05
C ALA A 84 9.02 22.77 -1.25
N GLY A 85 10.19 23.10 -1.81
CA GLY A 85 11.13 24.04 -1.18
C GLY A 85 10.52 25.42 -0.97
N THR A 86 9.82 25.93 -2.00
CA THR A 86 9.08 27.19 -1.95
C THR A 86 7.85 27.06 -1.05
N MET A 87 7.10 25.96 -1.16
CA MET A 87 5.93 25.69 -0.32
C MET A 87 6.28 25.67 1.17
N THR A 88 7.41 25.05 1.54
CA THR A 88 7.88 24.97 2.92
C THR A 88 8.25 26.35 3.47
N ARG A 89 8.77 27.24 2.62
CA ARG A 89 9.15 28.60 3.00
C ARG A 89 7.94 29.50 3.20
N VAL A 90 6.88 29.32 2.40
CA VAL A 90 5.60 30.04 2.53
C VAL A 90 4.77 29.51 3.71
N MET A 91 4.64 28.18 3.86
CA MET A 91 3.87 27.57 4.96
C MET A 91 4.58 27.73 6.32
N GLY A 92 5.91 27.77 6.33
CA GLY A 92 6.70 27.71 7.56
C GLY A 92 6.41 26.46 8.41
N ARG A 93 6.90 26.44 9.65
CA ARG A 93 6.67 25.32 10.59
C ARG A 93 5.25 25.29 11.15
N ALA A 94 4.60 26.45 11.27
CA ALA A 94 3.24 26.55 11.81
C ALA A 94 2.20 26.13 10.77
N GLY A 95 2.33 26.61 9.52
CA GLY A 95 1.41 26.26 8.44
C GLY A 95 1.47 24.80 8.05
N SER A 96 2.66 24.18 8.00
CA SER A 96 2.76 22.74 7.72
C SER A 96 2.07 21.89 8.79
N ARG A 97 2.19 22.25 10.08
CA ARG A 97 1.45 21.60 11.17
C ARG A 97 -0.06 21.82 11.04
N ALA A 98 -0.49 23.02 10.70
CA ALA A 98 -1.91 23.33 10.51
C ALA A 98 -2.50 22.50 9.35
N VAL A 99 -1.82 22.44 8.21
CA VAL A 99 -2.25 21.65 7.04
C VAL A 99 -2.33 20.16 7.38
N SER A 100 -1.32 19.62 8.08
CA SER A 100 -1.34 18.23 8.54
C SER A 100 -2.54 17.95 9.43
N ARG A 101 -2.86 18.85 10.37
CA ARG A 101 -4.05 18.74 11.22
C ARG A 101 -5.35 18.80 10.42
N VAL A 102 -5.46 19.73 9.48
CA VAL A 102 -6.63 19.87 8.61
C VAL A 102 -6.82 18.62 7.75
N ALA A 103 -5.77 18.10 7.14
CA ALA A 103 -5.81 16.85 6.38
C ALA A 103 -6.26 15.66 7.25
N ALA A 104 -5.75 15.56 8.49
CA ALA A 104 -6.18 14.54 9.43
C ALA A 104 -7.68 14.67 9.80
N LEU A 105 -8.18 15.90 9.99
CA LEU A 105 -9.60 16.15 10.25
C LEU A 105 -10.49 15.79 9.06
N PHE A 106 -10.07 16.12 7.84
CA PHE A 106 -10.79 15.69 6.62
C PHE A 106 -10.83 14.17 6.51
N LEU A 107 -9.69 13.50 6.71
CA LEU A 107 -9.63 12.04 6.63
C LEU A 107 -10.52 11.37 7.68
N ALA A 108 -10.54 11.89 8.92
CA ALA A 108 -11.44 11.43 9.96
C ALA A 108 -12.92 11.63 9.58
N GLY A 109 -13.26 12.79 9.00
CA GLY A 109 -14.60 13.08 8.51
C GLY A 109 -15.04 12.13 7.40
N ILE A 110 -14.17 11.87 6.42
CA ILE A 110 -14.41 10.92 5.33
C ILE A 110 -14.58 9.50 5.89
N ALA A 111 -13.74 9.10 6.87
CA ALA A 111 -13.88 7.80 7.52
C ALA A 111 -15.24 7.64 8.23
N VAL A 112 -15.66 8.63 9.02
CA VAL A 112 -16.97 8.62 9.69
C VAL A 112 -18.11 8.60 8.66
N MET A 113 -17.99 9.36 7.57
CA MET A 113 -18.96 9.35 6.47
C MET A 113 -19.09 7.96 5.84
N MET A 114 -17.96 7.31 5.53
CA MET A 114 -17.94 5.96 4.95
C MET A 114 -18.57 4.93 5.90
N ILE A 115 -18.23 4.98 7.19
CA ILE A 115 -18.82 4.10 8.21
C ILE A 115 -20.33 4.31 8.30
N ARG A 116 -20.78 5.58 8.38
CA ARG A 116 -22.21 5.93 8.41
C ARG A 116 -22.93 5.42 7.16
N SER A 117 -22.35 5.63 5.98
CA SER A 117 -22.94 5.18 4.72
C SER A 117 -23.06 3.65 4.67
N GLY A 118 -22.05 2.93 5.16
CA GLY A 118 -22.08 1.47 5.26
C GLY A 118 -23.19 0.97 6.19
N ILE A 119 -23.30 1.53 7.40
CA ILE A 119 -24.34 1.16 8.37
C ILE A 119 -25.75 1.44 7.83
N GLN A 120 -25.96 2.61 7.22
CA GLN A 120 -27.25 2.96 6.62
C GLN A 120 -27.63 2.05 5.45
N SER A 121 -26.65 1.60 4.67
CA SER A 121 -26.88 0.62 3.60
C SER A 121 -27.30 -0.73 4.17
N MET A 122 -26.68 -1.17 5.27
CA MET A 122 -26.97 -2.46 5.89
C MET A 122 -28.33 -2.48 6.61
N LEU A 123 -28.76 -1.36 7.19
CA LEU A 123 -30.09 -1.24 7.83
C LEU A 123 -31.25 -1.06 6.84
N ARG A 124 -30.96 -0.64 5.60
CA ARG A 124 -31.95 -0.52 4.53
C ARG A 124 -32.08 -1.80 3.68
N MET A 125 -31.19 -2.76 3.90
CA MET A 125 -31.20 -4.09 3.29
C MET A 125 -32.10 -5.02 4.10
#